data_AF-A0A2R6XKX6-F1
#
_entry.id   AF-A0A2R6XKX6-F1
#
_cell.length_a   1.000
_cell.length_b   1.000
_cell.length_c   1.000
_cell.angle_alpha   90.00
_cell.angle_beta   90.00
_cell.angle_gamma   90.00
#
_symmetry.space_group_name_H-M   'P 1'
#
loop_
_entity.id
_entity.type
_entity.pdbx_description
1 polymer ?
#
loop_
_entity_poly.entity_id
_entity_poly.type
_entity_poly.pdbx_seq_one_letter_code
_entity_poly.pdbx_strand_id
1 'polypeptide(L)'
;MHTILSFSLLSSNSRIRKNGCFYKILKLTFKIVEAYDSTETQIEDSMHLNEVEMADPELSVQELKKQLFTSLQCTGILDSLKSQLRVRLLDHLREQDGTLLQNKDKNRKPSVTERLLGSLFLDYLNSYGYAFTQSVFLPESRMVSWPPYSNQEILQLLHLDSSSTFSPRLKFAPDGKGCLVQQLVMVLQKYSFRIKTNDASIQTQDLDSCLRQIDDECYTKQEAERQLALCSLEDRFNAFRKEFETRVNSEVAFQVNRVREYETNALRMEEACRYRRQLSRDREELEELHKARLERIREREESLMERLLVKEKAIEASAYEQRQKLLADITNFRDRAEKLQGREELQLRREEKLDEHEKYLKMREEDINHLRETLYARVDESAQMRLKELEDQYRSKNELLQTDRGHMEAKWAEFAEEKARMANELRAAKIDKELVISLHERLAREGEERQFLLEKIENMYIRSVRSKVGSGIWNRKRCRRPSRNLRRR
;
A
#
# COMPACT_ATOMS: atom_id res chain seq x y z
N MET A 1 9.08 -36.94 54.52
CA MET A 1 9.60 -36.98 55.91
C MET A 1 10.69 -35.95 56.06
N HIS A 2 10.32 -34.74 56.52
CA HIS A 2 11.26 -33.69 56.85
C HIS A 2 11.69 -33.83 58.31
N THR A 3 12.99 -33.88 58.57
CA THR A 3 13.56 -33.56 59.88
C THR A 3 14.32 -32.25 59.79
N ILE A 4 13.68 -31.24 60.33
CA ILE A 4 14.20 -29.96 60.77
C ILE A 4 15.15 -30.24 61.94
N LEU A 5 16.39 -29.73 61.89
CA LEU A 5 17.21 -29.53 63.08
C LEU A 5 17.81 -28.12 63.08
N SER A 6 17.23 -27.35 63.99
CA SER A 6 17.64 -26.07 64.55
C SER A 6 19.09 -26.02 65.03
N PHE A 7 19.78 -24.91 64.74
CA PHE A 7 20.95 -24.48 65.50
C PHE A 7 20.72 -23.06 66.03
N SER A 8 20.43 -23.00 67.32
CA SER A 8 20.46 -21.82 68.17
C SER A 8 21.76 -21.81 68.99
N LEU A 9 22.27 -20.60 69.25
CA LEU A 9 23.32 -20.21 70.21
C LEU A 9 24.76 -20.11 69.66
N LEU A 10 25.15 -18.87 69.36
CA LEU A 10 26.14 -18.16 70.17
C LEU A 10 26.04 -16.65 69.89
N SER A 11 25.24 -15.99 70.73
CA SER A 11 25.30 -14.55 70.97
C SER A 11 26.35 -14.28 72.03
N SER A 12 27.32 -13.40 71.77
CA SER A 12 27.59 -12.25 72.64
C SER A 12 28.77 -11.39 72.15
N ASN A 13 28.42 -10.13 71.87
CA ASN A 13 29.17 -8.88 72.03
C ASN A 13 30.50 -8.65 71.29
N SER A 14 30.75 -7.51 70.61
CA SER A 14 29.91 -6.34 70.35
C SER A 14 30.57 -5.38 69.34
N ARG A 15 29.72 -4.68 68.57
CA ARG A 15 29.89 -3.34 67.95
C ARG A 15 31.01 -3.12 66.91
N ILE A 16 30.64 -3.15 65.62
CA ILE A 16 30.83 -2.00 64.71
C ILE A 16 29.54 -1.78 63.91
N ARG A 17 29.12 -0.52 63.84
CA ARG A 17 27.89 0.02 63.29
C ARG A 17 27.93 0.11 61.75
N LYS A 18 26.73 0.00 61.16
CA LYS A 18 26.24 0.54 59.87
C LYS A 18 26.83 -0.07 58.60
N ASN A 19 26.00 -0.82 57.87
CA ASN A 19 25.64 -0.53 56.47
C ASN A 19 24.41 -1.35 56.05
N GLY A 20 23.29 -0.66 55.80
CA GLY A 20 21.97 -1.22 55.47
C GLY A 20 21.84 -1.90 54.09
N CYS A 21 22.94 -2.33 53.48
CA CYS A 21 22.93 -3.05 52.20
C CYS A 21 22.68 -4.55 52.37
N PHE A 22 23.23 -5.18 53.43
CA PHE A 22 23.11 -6.63 53.62
C PHE A 22 21.67 -7.09 53.85
N TYR A 23 20.88 -6.30 54.59
CA TYR A 23 19.48 -6.62 54.86
C TYR A 23 18.57 -6.44 53.63
N LYS A 24 18.96 -5.60 52.66
CA LYS A 24 18.22 -5.45 51.39
C LYS A 24 18.49 -6.59 50.43
N ILE A 25 19.73 -7.08 50.39
CA ILE A 25 20.13 -8.20 49.52
C ILE A 25 19.47 -9.50 50.01
N LEU A 26 19.50 -9.77 51.32
CA LEU A 26 18.83 -10.95 51.90
C LEU A 26 17.30 -10.93 51.72
N LYS A 27 16.68 -9.74 51.71
CA LYS A 27 15.24 -9.60 51.48
C LYS A 27 14.86 -9.72 49.98
N LEU A 28 15.78 -9.39 49.07
CA LEU A 28 15.62 -9.59 47.63
C LEU A 28 15.81 -11.06 47.26
N THR A 29 16.80 -11.75 47.84
CA THR A 29 17.01 -13.18 47.59
C THR A 29 15.84 -14.02 48.12
N PHE A 30 15.25 -13.66 49.26
CA PHE A 30 14.07 -14.36 49.77
C PHE A 30 12.83 -14.15 48.87
N LYS A 31 12.64 -12.94 48.33
CA LYS A 31 11.55 -12.65 47.37
C LYS A 31 11.73 -13.33 46.01
N ILE A 32 12.98 -13.52 45.55
CA ILE A 32 13.26 -14.21 44.28
C ILE A 32 13.00 -15.72 44.42
N VAL A 33 13.29 -16.30 45.59
CA VAL A 33 12.99 -17.71 45.87
C VAL A 33 11.48 -17.94 46.02
N GLU A 34 10.74 -17.07 46.72
CA GLU A 34 9.26 -17.15 46.77
C GLU A 34 8.59 -16.98 45.39
N ALA A 35 9.17 -16.15 44.50
CA ALA A 35 8.66 -15.95 43.15
C ALA A 35 8.94 -17.16 42.23
N TYR A 36 10.03 -17.89 42.43
CA TYR A 36 10.37 -19.09 41.65
C TYR A 36 9.46 -20.27 42.02
N ASP A 37 9.23 -20.51 43.31
CA ASP A 37 8.38 -21.61 43.79
C ASP A 37 6.90 -21.42 43.43
N SER A 38 6.45 -20.16 43.29
CA SER A 38 5.07 -19.83 42.87
C SER A 38 4.83 -20.05 41.37
N THR A 39 5.88 -20.02 40.53
CA THR A 39 5.77 -20.27 39.08
C THR A 39 5.88 -21.74 38.71
N GLU A 40 6.54 -22.55 39.54
CA GLU A 40 6.70 -23.99 39.31
C GLU A 40 5.41 -24.77 39.64
N THR A 41 4.61 -24.27 40.59
CA THR A 41 3.34 -24.88 40.99
C THR A 41 2.14 -24.52 40.10
N GLN A 42 2.25 -23.55 39.19
CA GLN A 42 1.17 -23.18 38.25
C GLN A 42 1.30 -23.83 36.86
N ILE A 43 2.43 -24.48 36.55
CA ILE A 43 2.68 -25.08 35.24
C ILE A 43 2.31 -26.57 35.22
N GLU A 44 2.34 -27.26 36.37
CA GLU A 44 2.03 -28.70 36.45
C GLU A 44 0.53 -29.04 36.33
N ASP A 45 -0.38 -28.09 36.59
CA ASP A 45 -1.84 -28.32 36.52
C ASP A 45 -2.44 -28.20 35.10
N SER A 46 -1.63 -27.99 34.06
CA SER A 46 -2.11 -27.72 32.68
C SER A 46 -1.78 -28.79 31.63
N MET A 47 -1.21 -29.94 32.02
CA MET A 47 -0.77 -30.99 31.07
C MET A 47 -1.58 -32.31 31.11
N HIS A 48 -2.81 -32.28 31.61
CA HIS A 48 -3.79 -33.34 31.33
C HIS A 48 -4.90 -32.80 30.44
N LEU A 49 -4.73 -32.92 29.11
CA LEU A 49 -5.75 -33.34 28.15
C LEU A 49 -5.23 -33.20 26.71
N ASN A 50 -5.46 -34.27 25.93
CA ASN A 50 -5.52 -34.38 24.47
C ASN A 50 -4.35 -35.08 23.78
N GLU A 51 -4.52 -36.39 23.63
CA GLU A 51 -4.06 -37.15 22.46
C GLU A 51 -4.96 -36.91 21.25
N VAL A 52 -4.37 -37.13 20.06
CA VAL A 52 -4.96 -37.38 18.74
C VAL A 52 -5.28 -36.14 17.87
N GLU A 53 -4.38 -35.81 16.93
CA GLU A 53 -4.62 -35.85 15.46
C GLU A 53 -3.43 -35.32 14.65
N MET A 54 -2.97 -36.15 13.69
CA MET A 54 -2.60 -35.86 12.30
C MET A 54 -1.67 -34.67 11.93
N ALA A 55 -0.48 -35.04 11.47
CA ALA A 55 0.28 -34.50 10.32
C ALA A 55 0.45 -32.97 10.16
N ASP A 56 1.65 -32.47 10.51
CA ASP A 56 2.36 -31.41 9.79
C ASP A 56 3.89 -31.54 9.99
N PRO A 57 4.73 -31.43 8.94
CA PRO A 57 6.18 -31.58 9.03
C PRO A 57 6.85 -30.24 9.32
N GLU A 58 6.51 -29.62 10.45
CA GLU A 58 7.31 -28.52 11.00
C GLU A 58 7.59 -28.83 12.47
N LEU A 59 8.50 -29.78 12.70
CA LEU A 59 9.11 -30.01 14.01
C LEU A 59 9.64 -28.66 14.51
N SER A 60 8.97 -28.11 15.51
CA SER A 60 9.28 -26.77 15.99
C SER A 60 10.71 -26.75 16.50
N VAL A 61 11.39 -25.61 16.31
CA VAL A 61 12.77 -25.37 16.80
C VAL A 61 12.95 -25.76 18.27
N GLN A 62 11.86 -25.80 19.06
CA GLN A 62 11.86 -26.21 20.45
C GLN A 62 12.02 -27.73 20.64
N GLU A 63 11.45 -28.55 19.76
CA GLU A 63 11.64 -30.02 19.80
C GLU A 63 13.04 -30.41 19.34
N LEU A 64 13.58 -29.73 18.32
CA LEU A 64 14.98 -29.87 17.93
C LEU A 64 15.93 -29.44 19.06
N LYS A 65 15.64 -28.35 19.78
CA LYS A 65 16.41 -27.94 20.96
C LYS A 65 16.31 -28.96 22.08
N LYS A 66 15.12 -29.52 22.34
CA LYS A 66 14.93 -30.58 23.34
C LYS A 66 15.69 -31.85 22.95
N GLN A 67 15.65 -32.27 21.69
CA GLN A 67 16.41 -33.43 21.18
C GLN A 67 17.92 -33.20 21.17
N LEU A 68 18.39 -31.99 20.85
CA LEU A 68 19.80 -31.63 20.96
C LEU A 68 20.24 -31.62 22.42
N PHE A 69 19.43 -31.05 23.32
CA PHE A 69 19.73 -31.02 24.75
C PHE A 69 19.78 -32.43 25.34
N THR A 70 18.83 -33.31 25.02
CA THR A 70 18.86 -34.71 25.45
C THR A 70 20.02 -35.46 24.81
N SER A 71 20.36 -35.22 23.54
CA SER A 71 21.53 -35.83 22.90
C SER A 71 22.84 -35.38 23.56
N LEU A 72 22.98 -34.10 23.91
CA LEU A 72 24.14 -33.53 24.60
C LEU A 72 24.24 -34.03 26.05
N GLN A 73 23.10 -34.34 26.68
CA GLN A 73 23.02 -34.90 28.01
C GLN A 73 23.37 -36.40 28.02
N CYS A 74 22.83 -37.19 27.08
CA CYS A 74 23.13 -38.62 26.93
C CYS A 74 24.57 -38.89 26.48
N THR A 75 25.20 -37.96 25.76
CA THR A 75 26.61 -38.05 25.33
C THR A 75 27.61 -37.66 26.42
N GLY A 76 27.16 -37.22 27.61
CA GLY A 76 28.04 -36.82 28.72
C GLY A 76 28.81 -35.51 28.49
N ILE A 77 28.56 -34.82 27.36
CA ILE A 77 29.16 -33.52 27.04
C ILE A 77 28.64 -32.45 28.01
N LEU A 78 27.38 -32.56 28.43
CA LEU A 78 26.79 -31.63 29.39
C LEU A 78 27.40 -31.79 30.80
N ASP A 79 27.79 -33.01 31.18
CA ASP A 79 28.46 -33.26 32.46
C ASP A 79 29.93 -32.85 32.43
N SER A 80 30.61 -33.00 31.29
CA SER A 80 31.94 -32.43 31.09
C SER A 80 31.92 -30.89 31.05
N LEU A 81 30.87 -30.29 30.47
CA LEU A 81 30.67 -28.84 30.49
C LEU A 81 30.32 -28.34 31.90
N LYS A 82 29.50 -29.08 32.66
CA LYS A 82 29.20 -28.79 34.07
C LYS A 82 30.45 -28.91 34.94
N SER A 83 31.31 -29.91 34.72
CA SER A 83 32.57 -30.02 35.45
C SER A 83 33.52 -28.89 35.10
N GLN A 84 33.62 -28.51 33.82
CA GLN A 84 34.41 -27.35 33.37
C GLN A 84 33.85 -26.03 33.91
N LEU A 85 32.53 -25.85 33.95
CA LEU A 85 31.88 -24.68 34.53
C LEU A 85 32.06 -24.63 36.05
N ARG A 86 32.04 -25.77 36.74
CA ARG A 86 32.37 -25.85 38.17
C ARG A 86 33.82 -25.46 38.43
N VAL A 87 34.76 -25.91 37.60
CA VAL A 87 36.18 -25.50 37.68
C VAL A 87 36.31 -24.00 37.44
N ARG A 88 35.67 -23.46 36.39
CA ARG A 88 35.71 -22.01 36.10
C ARG A 88 35.01 -21.16 37.16
N LEU A 89 33.91 -21.62 37.72
CA LEU A 89 33.23 -20.95 38.85
C LEU A 89 34.08 -21.02 40.12
N LEU A 90 34.71 -22.16 40.40
CA LEU A 90 35.66 -22.27 41.51
C LEU A 90 36.86 -21.35 41.30
N ASP A 91 37.37 -21.22 40.08
CA ASP A 91 38.46 -20.31 39.76
C ASP A 91 38.02 -18.84 39.90
N HIS A 92 36.85 -18.47 39.39
CA HIS A 92 36.30 -17.11 39.56
C HIS A 92 35.93 -16.78 41.01
N LEU A 93 35.38 -17.72 41.77
CA LEU A 93 35.13 -17.55 43.20
C LEU A 93 36.44 -17.45 43.98
N ARG A 94 37.49 -18.20 43.59
CA ARG A 94 38.85 -18.10 44.16
C ARG A 94 39.56 -16.79 43.79
N GLU A 95 39.20 -16.17 42.67
CA GLU A 95 39.72 -14.88 42.23
C GLU A 95 38.99 -13.69 42.89
N GLN A 96 37.68 -13.78 43.11
CA GLN A 96 36.87 -12.71 43.69
C GLN A 96 36.87 -12.70 45.23
N ASP A 97 36.87 -13.86 45.90
CA ASP A 97 36.92 -13.95 47.36
C ASP A 97 38.36 -14.23 47.83
N GLY A 98 39.19 -13.19 47.76
CA GLY A 98 40.60 -13.22 48.15
C GLY A 98 40.90 -13.49 49.64
N THR A 99 39.97 -14.01 50.45
CA THR A 99 40.16 -14.11 51.91
C THR A 99 39.71 -15.41 52.59
N LEU A 100 38.96 -16.32 51.95
CA LEU A 100 38.47 -17.53 52.66
C LEU A 100 38.95 -18.89 52.11
N LEU A 101 39.62 -18.93 50.95
CA LEU A 101 40.24 -20.17 50.42
C LEU A 101 41.66 -19.95 49.88
N GLN A 102 42.34 -18.90 50.33
CA GLN A 102 43.78 -18.75 50.07
C GLN A 102 44.58 -19.75 50.94
N ASN A 103 44.75 -20.96 50.44
CA ASN A 103 45.92 -21.76 50.81
C ASN A 103 47.15 -20.96 50.37
N LYS A 104 47.83 -20.33 51.34
CA LYS A 104 48.89 -19.31 51.17
C LYS A 104 50.09 -19.70 50.29
N ASP A 105 50.21 -20.94 49.85
CA ASP A 105 51.35 -21.40 49.08
C ASP A 105 50.95 -21.82 47.67
N LYS A 106 50.70 -20.87 46.75
CA LYS A 106 50.39 -21.17 45.33
C LYS A 106 51.61 -21.68 44.53
N ASN A 107 52.85 -21.47 45.01
CA ASN A 107 54.09 -21.84 44.32
C ASN A 107 55.00 -22.82 45.07
N ARG A 108 54.58 -23.38 46.21
CA ARG A 108 55.40 -24.36 46.92
C ARG A 108 55.23 -25.72 46.25
N LYS A 109 56.32 -26.28 45.71
CA LYS A 109 56.35 -27.67 45.26
C LYS A 109 55.88 -28.55 46.42
N PRO A 110 54.89 -29.46 46.23
CA PRO A 110 54.48 -30.36 47.30
C PRO A 110 55.70 -31.14 47.77
N SER A 111 55.87 -31.30 49.08
CA SER A 111 56.98 -32.11 49.58
C SER A 111 56.86 -33.53 49.03
N VAL A 112 57.99 -34.23 48.86
CA VAL A 112 57.99 -35.61 48.33
C VAL A 112 57.05 -36.49 49.16
N THR A 113 57.00 -36.27 50.48
CA THR A 113 56.11 -36.93 51.43
C THR A 113 54.63 -36.58 51.24
N GLU A 114 54.28 -35.31 50.99
CA GLU A 114 52.90 -34.91 50.67
C GLU A 114 52.40 -35.54 49.36
N ARG A 115 53.25 -35.57 48.33
CA ARG A 115 52.91 -36.19 47.04
C ARG A 115 52.80 -37.72 47.15
N LEU A 116 53.65 -38.34 47.97
CA LEU A 116 53.60 -39.76 48.31
C LEU A 116 52.27 -40.11 49.00
N LEU A 117 51.90 -39.36 50.04
CA LEU A 117 50.63 -39.54 50.76
C LEU A 117 49.42 -39.30 49.86
N GLY A 118 49.44 -38.23 49.04
CA GLY A 118 48.38 -37.97 48.07
C GLY A 118 48.21 -39.10 47.05
N SER A 119 49.31 -39.68 46.58
CA SER A 119 49.29 -40.83 45.65
C SER A 119 48.76 -42.10 46.34
N LEU A 120 49.13 -42.34 47.60
CA LEU A 120 48.61 -43.44 48.42
C LEU A 120 47.10 -43.32 48.68
N PHE A 121 46.60 -42.12 48.96
CA PHE A 121 45.16 -41.87 49.13
C PHE A 121 44.40 -42.00 47.82
N LEU A 122 44.98 -41.57 46.69
CA LEU A 122 44.38 -41.79 45.37
C LEU A 122 44.27 -43.28 45.02
N ASP A 123 45.30 -44.07 45.30
CA ASP A 123 45.26 -45.52 45.12
C ASP A 123 44.16 -46.17 46.00
N TYR A 124 44.04 -45.72 47.25
CA TYR A 124 42.94 -46.12 48.13
C TYR A 124 41.57 -45.77 47.54
N LEU A 125 41.32 -44.50 47.18
CA LEU A 125 40.03 -44.06 46.65
C LEU A 125 39.64 -44.76 45.34
N ASN A 126 40.63 -45.04 44.49
CA ASN A 126 40.43 -45.75 43.22
C ASN A 126 40.08 -47.23 43.45
N SER A 127 40.80 -47.90 44.36
CA SER A 127 40.58 -49.33 44.67
C SER A 127 39.22 -49.63 45.31
N TYR A 128 38.65 -48.69 46.08
CA TYR A 128 37.32 -48.81 46.71
C TYR A 128 36.18 -48.18 45.90
N GLY A 129 36.45 -47.65 44.70
CA GLY A 129 35.41 -47.15 43.79
C GLY A 129 34.77 -45.81 44.17
N TYR A 130 35.46 -44.98 44.95
CA TYR A 130 34.96 -43.65 45.35
C TYR A 130 35.14 -42.60 44.24
N ALA A 131 34.51 -42.81 43.08
CA ALA A 131 34.68 -42.00 41.89
C ALA A 131 34.30 -40.51 42.10
N PHE A 132 33.23 -40.24 42.86
CA PHE A 132 32.82 -38.86 43.17
C PHE A 132 33.84 -38.15 44.06
N THR A 133 34.27 -38.80 45.14
CA THR A 133 35.28 -38.25 46.05
C THR A 133 36.61 -38.05 45.34
N GLN A 134 37.01 -38.97 44.47
CA GLN A 134 38.20 -38.84 43.63
C GLN A 134 38.10 -37.64 42.68
N SER A 135 36.94 -37.39 42.07
CA SER A 135 36.72 -36.28 41.14
C SER A 135 36.83 -34.89 41.79
N VAL A 136 36.51 -34.81 43.09
CA VAL A 136 36.65 -33.59 43.90
C VAL A 136 38.07 -33.50 44.48
N PHE A 137 38.62 -34.62 44.92
CA PHE A 137 39.94 -34.70 45.52
C PHE A 137 41.05 -34.35 44.53
N LEU A 138 40.98 -34.76 43.25
CA LEU A 138 42.01 -34.49 42.24
C LEU A 138 42.30 -32.99 42.04
N PRO A 139 41.28 -32.12 41.81
CA PRO A 139 41.48 -30.67 41.72
C PRO A 139 41.75 -30.01 43.08
N GLU A 140 41.23 -30.52 44.20
CA GLU A 140 41.48 -29.97 45.54
C GLU A 140 42.90 -30.22 46.05
N SER A 141 43.43 -31.42 45.81
CA SER A 141 44.78 -31.85 46.21
C SER A 141 45.88 -31.39 45.25
N ARG A 142 45.53 -30.65 44.18
CA ARG A 142 46.44 -30.14 43.14
C ARG A 142 47.22 -31.24 42.39
N MET A 143 46.79 -32.50 42.49
CA MET A 143 47.39 -33.65 41.78
C MET A 143 47.16 -33.58 40.25
N VAL A 144 46.34 -32.64 39.76
CA VAL A 144 46.18 -32.34 38.33
C VAL A 144 47.46 -31.76 37.71
N SER A 145 48.22 -30.95 38.47
CA SER A 145 49.45 -30.31 37.97
C SER A 145 50.71 -31.19 38.14
N TRP A 146 50.65 -32.20 39.01
CA TRP A 146 51.77 -33.10 39.30
C TRP A 146 51.25 -34.54 39.29
N PRO A 147 51.60 -35.35 38.28
CA PRO A 147 51.03 -36.69 38.14
C PRO A 147 51.30 -37.54 39.40
N PRO A 148 50.37 -38.41 39.84
CA PRO A 148 50.61 -39.29 40.98
C PRO A 148 51.77 -40.23 40.70
N TYR A 149 52.49 -40.65 41.75
CA TYR A 149 53.57 -41.63 41.62
C TYR A 149 53.00 -43.01 41.28
N SER A 150 53.72 -43.77 40.45
CA SER A 150 53.40 -45.17 40.20
C SER A 150 53.64 -46.02 41.46
N ASN A 151 52.90 -47.12 41.62
CA ASN A 151 53.07 -48.04 42.75
C ASN A 151 54.51 -48.53 42.92
N GLN A 152 55.29 -48.63 41.83
CA GLN A 152 56.71 -48.98 41.85
C GLN A 152 57.60 -47.83 42.37
N GLU A 153 57.29 -46.59 41.99
CA GLU A 153 57.99 -45.39 42.43
C GLU A 153 57.73 -45.11 43.92
N ILE A 154 56.50 -45.37 44.39
CA ILE A 154 56.13 -45.26 45.80
C ILE A 154 56.96 -46.23 46.66
N LEU A 155 57.18 -47.47 46.19
CA LEU A 155 57.99 -48.47 46.89
C LEU A 155 59.48 -48.09 46.92
N GLN A 156 60.01 -47.57 45.82
CA GLN A 156 61.38 -47.04 45.74
C GLN A 156 61.59 -45.85 46.70
N LEU A 157 60.62 -44.91 46.74
CA LEU A 157 60.66 -43.74 47.62
C LEU A 157 60.55 -44.10 49.11
N LEU A 158 59.89 -45.20 49.44
CA LEU A 158 59.84 -45.75 50.80
C LEU A 158 61.05 -46.62 51.14
N HIS A 159 62.04 -46.74 50.24
CA HIS A 159 63.21 -47.62 50.34
C HIS A 159 62.84 -49.11 50.60
N LEU A 160 61.67 -49.53 50.09
CA LEU A 160 61.19 -50.92 50.17
C LEU A 160 61.53 -51.65 48.87
N ASP A 161 62.78 -51.53 48.43
CA ASP A 161 63.27 -52.14 47.19
C ASP A 161 63.34 -53.67 47.27
N SER A 162 63.37 -54.30 46.10
CA SER A 162 63.30 -55.74 45.85
C SER A 162 64.39 -56.58 46.54
N SER A 163 65.43 -55.93 47.09
CA SER A 163 66.54 -56.54 47.84
C SER A 163 66.37 -56.49 49.37
N SER A 164 65.35 -55.79 49.87
CA SER A 164 65.01 -55.76 51.30
C SER A 164 64.25 -57.02 51.71
N THR A 165 64.41 -57.46 52.97
CA THR A 165 63.70 -58.61 53.58
C THR A 165 62.16 -58.48 53.59
N PHE A 166 61.63 -57.35 53.11
CA PHE A 166 60.22 -56.99 53.00
C PHE A 166 59.59 -57.36 51.65
N SER A 167 60.36 -57.38 50.56
CA SER A 167 59.92 -57.63 49.17
C SER A 167 59.13 -58.94 48.99
N PRO A 168 59.60 -60.13 49.42
CA PRO A 168 58.87 -61.38 49.21
C PRO A 168 57.58 -61.52 50.06
N ARG A 169 57.31 -60.57 50.96
CA ARG A 169 56.12 -60.54 51.84
C ARG A 169 55.02 -59.59 51.37
N LEU A 170 55.31 -58.69 50.42
CA LEU A 170 54.31 -57.95 49.64
C LEU A 170 53.93 -58.78 48.40
N LYS A 171 53.09 -59.79 48.56
CA LYS A 171 52.48 -60.46 47.41
C LYS A 171 51.16 -59.74 47.08
N PHE A 172 51.10 -59.10 45.91
CA PHE A 172 49.85 -58.59 45.37
C PHE A 172 48.87 -59.75 45.22
N ALA A 173 47.70 -59.66 45.86
CA ALA A 173 46.63 -60.63 45.62
C ALA A 173 46.23 -60.54 44.13
N PRO A 174 46.05 -61.68 43.43
CA PRO A 174 45.71 -61.69 42.00
C PRO A 174 44.28 -61.18 41.73
N ASP A 175 43.44 -61.08 42.76
CA ASP A 175 42.19 -60.33 42.70
C ASP A 175 42.50 -58.86 42.99
N GLY A 176 42.50 -58.01 41.95
CA GLY A 176 42.87 -56.58 41.99
C GLY A 176 41.97 -55.68 42.85
N LYS A 177 41.71 -56.06 44.10
CA LYS A 177 40.87 -55.39 45.10
C LYS A 177 41.66 -55.10 46.38
N GLY A 178 42.87 -54.56 46.26
CA GLY A 178 43.66 -54.14 47.41
C GLY A 178 44.55 -52.96 47.09
N CYS A 179 44.47 -51.89 47.89
CA CYS A 179 45.35 -50.74 47.79
C CYS A 179 46.71 -51.00 48.47
N LEU A 180 47.75 -50.29 48.03
CA LEU A 180 49.10 -50.39 48.56
C LEU A 180 49.18 -50.05 50.06
N VAL A 181 48.35 -49.10 50.52
CA VAL A 181 48.26 -48.67 51.92
C VAL A 181 47.85 -49.81 52.85
N GLN A 182 46.86 -50.61 52.45
CA GLN A 182 46.35 -51.72 53.28
C GLN A 182 47.42 -52.80 53.48
N GLN A 183 48.24 -53.06 52.45
CA GLN A 183 49.30 -54.07 52.50
C GLN A 183 50.47 -53.66 53.42
N LEU A 184 50.87 -52.38 53.38
CA LEU A 184 51.92 -51.84 54.27
C LEU A 184 51.53 -51.96 55.75
N VAL A 185 50.27 -51.68 56.08
CA VAL A 185 49.75 -51.81 57.46
C VAL A 185 49.81 -53.27 57.94
N MET A 186 49.47 -54.24 57.09
CA MET A 186 49.54 -55.66 57.45
C MET A 186 50.97 -56.16 57.70
N VAL A 187 51.96 -55.63 57.00
CA VAL A 187 53.37 -56.04 57.15
C VAL A 187 53.97 -55.49 58.44
N LEU A 188 53.67 -54.24 58.79
CA LEU A 188 54.13 -53.62 60.04
C LEU A 188 53.60 -54.38 61.27
N GLN A 189 52.36 -54.88 61.23
CA GLN A 189 51.79 -55.71 62.29
C GLN A 189 52.57 -57.03 62.51
N LYS A 190 53.17 -57.61 61.46
CA LYS A 190 53.93 -58.87 61.57
C LYS A 190 55.36 -58.69 62.10
N TYR A 191 55.97 -57.53 61.89
CA TYR A 191 57.37 -57.29 62.26
C TYR A 191 57.58 -56.94 63.75
N SER A 192 56.57 -56.38 64.41
CA SER A 192 56.63 -56.04 65.83
C SER A 192 56.85 -57.24 66.77
N PHE A 193 56.82 -58.49 66.28
CA PHE A 193 56.77 -59.69 67.10
C PHE A 193 58.09 -60.50 67.22
N ARG A 194 59.23 -60.13 66.58
CA ARG A 194 60.33 -61.10 66.29
C ARG A 194 61.80 -60.80 66.69
N ILE A 195 62.16 -59.83 67.53
CA ILE A 195 63.61 -59.55 67.82
C ILE A 195 64.08 -60.12 69.18
N LYS A 196 64.95 -61.16 69.19
CA LYS A 196 65.94 -61.49 70.26
C LYS A 196 67.16 -62.32 69.72
N THR A 197 68.37 -61.72 69.87
CA THR A 197 69.74 -62.24 70.23
C THR A 197 70.43 -63.40 69.46
N ASN A 198 71.72 -63.25 69.07
CA ASN A 198 72.91 -63.78 69.79
C ASN A 198 74.28 -63.52 69.09
N ASP A 199 75.38 -63.58 69.86
CA ASP A 199 76.81 -63.35 69.52
C ASP A 199 77.67 -64.55 70.01
N ALA A 200 78.84 -64.84 69.41
CA ALA A 200 79.89 -65.71 69.99
C ALA A 200 81.26 -65.61 69.28
N SER A 201 82.32 -65.82 70.07
CA SER A 201 83.76 -65.55 69.85
C SER A 201 84.65 -66.83 69.96
N ILE A 202 85.99 -66.72 69.76
CA ILE A 202 87.13 -67.35 70.54
C ILE A 202 88.26 -68.16 69.79
N GLN A 203 89.52 -67.79 70.11
CA GLN A 203 90.85 -68.49 70.33
C GLN A 203 91.66 -69.35 69.31
N THR A 204 92.96 -69.40 69.66
CA THR A 204 94.26 -69.58 68.96
C THR A 204 94.99 -70.94 69.20
N GLN A 205 95.95 -71.32 68.31
CA GLN A 205 96.90 -72.45 68.45
C GLN A 205 98.34 -72.15 67.91
N ASP A 206 99.33 -72.86 68.48
CA ASP A 206 100.72 -73.24 68.11
C ASP A 206 101.80 -72.25 67.57
N LEU A 207 102.96 -72.24 68.25
CA LEU A 207 104.03 -71.23 68.19
C LEU A 207 105.05 -71.40 67.03
N ASP A 208 105.29 -72.60 66.52
CA ASP A 208 106.21 -72.81 65.38
C ASP A 208 105.56 -72.47 64.05
N SER A 209 104.24 -72.68 63.94
CA SER A 209 103.42 -72.08 62.89
C SER A 209 103.48 -70.56 62.98
N CYS A 210 103.43 -70.02 64.20
CA CYS A 210 103.54 -68.59 64.46
C CYS A 210 104.88 -68.00 63.99
N LEU A 211 106.02 -68.68 64.19
CA LEU A 211 107.31 -68.14 63.75
C LEU A 211 107.51 -68.15 62.23
N ARG A 212 107.10 -69.21 61.53
CA ARG A 212 107.09 -69.21 60.05
C ARG A 212 106.08 -68.21 59.49
N GLN A 213 104.92 -68.09 60.13
CA GLN A 213 103.96 -67.04 59.84
C GLN A 213 104.57 -65.66 60.06
N ILE A 214 105.39 -65.45 61.10
CA ILE A 214 106.07 -64.18 61.35
C ILE A 214 107.11 -63.87 60.26
N ASP A 215 107.88 -64.86 59.79
CA ASP A 215 108.84 -64.67 58.70
C ASP A 215 108.12 -64.38 57.38
N ASP A 216 107.09 -65.17 57.04
CA ASP A 216 106.22 -64.94 55.88
C ASP A 216 105.50 -63.58 56.00
N GLU A 217 105.07 -63.19 57.20
CA GLU A 217 104.51 -61.88 57.51
C GLU A 217 105.54 -60.76 57.35
N CYS A 218 106.80 -60.97 57.71
CA CYS A 218 107.85 -59.98 57.54
C CYS A 218 108.19 -59.78 56.06
N TYR A 219 108.31 -60.86 55.29
CA TYR A 219 108.50 -60.77 53.84
C TYR A 219 107.31 -60.11 53.14
N THR A 220 106.08 -60.50 53.49
CA THR A 220 104.88 -59.88 52.93
C THR A 220 104.71 -58.42 53.37
N LYS A 221 105.10 -58.04 54.61
CA LYS A 221 105.12 -56.64 55.05
C LYS A 221 106.15 -55.83 54.25
N GLN A 222 107.35 -56.36 54.02
CA GLN A 222 108.38 -55.67 53.23
C GLN A 222 107.99 -55.53 51.75
N GLU A 223 107.38 -56.56 51.16
CA GLU A 223 106.83 -56.50 49.81
C GLU A 223 105.63 -55.54 49.72
N ALA A 224 104.76 -55.53 50.73
CA ALA A 224 103.65 -54.60 50.83
C ALA A 224 104.13 -53.15 50.96
N GLU A 225 105.18 -52.86 51.74
CA GLU A 225 105.76 -51.52 51.85
C GLU A 225 106.34 -51.04 50.50
N ARG A 226 107.01 -51.93 49.76
CA ARG A 226 107.50 -51.62 48.40
C ARG A 226 106.34 -51.39 47.43
N GLN A 227 105.30 -52.22 47.48
CA GLN A 227 104.10 -52.05 46.67
C GLN A 227 103.35 -50.77 47.03
N LEU A 228 103.23 -50.40 48.30
CA LEU A 228 102.62 -49.15 48.76
C LEU A 228 103.38 -47.93 48.24
N ALA A 229 104.72 -47.98 48.22
CA ALA A 229 105.54 -46.92 47.65
C ALA A 229 105.34 -46.77 46.13
N LEU A 230 105.22 -47.88 45.39
CA LEU A 230 104.93 -47.88 43.96
C LEU A 230 103.48 -47.42 43.67
N CYS A 231 102.50 -47.94 44.39
CA CYS A 231 101.10 -47.51 44.30
C CYS A 231 100.96 -46.01 44.60
N SER A 232 101.68 -45.48 45.59
CA SER A 232 101.64 -44.03 45.90
C SER A 232 102.18 -43.17 44.75
N LEU A 233 103.22 -43.62 44.03
CA LEU A 233 103.74 -42.92 42.87
C LEU A 233 102.78 -43.05 41.67
N GLU A 234 102.26 -44.24 41.42
CA GLU A 234 101.26 -44.50 40.38
C GLU A 234 99.98 -43.70 40.60
N ASP A 235 99.51 -43.59 41.85
CA ASP A 235 98.37 -42.77 42.24
C ASP A 235 98.59 -41.28 41.94
N ARG A 236 99.81 -40.76 42.18
CA ARG A 236 100.17 -39.39 41.81
C ARG A 236 100.20 -39.20 40.30
N PHE A 237 100.78 -40.14 39.56
CA PHE A 237 100.78 -40.10 38.08
C PHE A 237 99.36 -40.16 37.52
N ASN A 238 98.50 -41.00 38.09
CA ASN A 238 97.10 -41.11 37.73
C ASN A 238 96.31 -39.84 38.08
N ALA A 239 96.61 -39.20 39.22
CA ALA A 239 96.03 -37.92 39.59
C ALA A 239 96.41 -36.82 38.58
N PHE A 240 97.69 -36.70 38.21
CA PHE A 240 98.11 -35.75 37.19
C PHE A 240 97.47 -36.03 35.83
N ARG A 241 97.43 -37.29 35.39
CA ARG A 241 96.73 -37.67 34.15
C ARG A 241 95.27 -37.23 34.17
N LYS A 242 94.54 -37.52 35.26
CA LYS A 242 93.15 -37.09 35.44
C LYS A 242 93.01 -35.57 35.46
N GLU A 243 93.92 -34.83 36.07
CA GLU A 243 93.91 -33.36 36.06
C GLU A 243 94.15 -32.79 34.64
N PHE A 244 95.08 -33.37 33.89
CA PHE A 244 95.31 -32.97 32.51
C PHE A 244 94.12 -33.31 31.61
N GLU A 245 93.56 -34.51 31.73
CA GLU A 245 92.35 -34.93 31.01
C GLU A 245 91.15 -34.04 31.36
N THR A 246 90.95 -33.70 32.63
CA THR A 246 89.85 -32.81 33.04
C THR A 246 90.02 -31.40 32.47
N ARG A 247 91.25 -30.85 32.45
CA ARG A 247 91.54 -29.56 31.80
C ARG A 247 91.27 -29.59 30.30
N VAL A 248 91.80 -30.60 29.59
CA VAL A 248 91.59 -30.74 28.14
C VAL A 248 90.11 -30.94 27.83
N ASN A 249 89.41 -31.79 28.57
CA ASN A 249 87.98 -32.01 28.40
C ASN A 249 87.17 -30.74 28.69
N SER A 250 87.58 -29.94 29.69
CA SER A 250 86.92 -28.66 29.98
C SER A 250 87.11 -27.63 28.87
N GLU A 251 88.30 -27.55 28.26
CA GLU A 251 88.58 -26.66 27.15
C GLU A 251 87.81 -27.10 25.89
N VAL A 252 87.80 -28.40 25.59
CA VAL A 252 87.01 -28.95 24.47
C VAL A 252 85.52 -28.67 24.69
N ALA A 253 84.99 -28.90 25.90
CA ALA A 253 83.60 -28.60 26.23
C ALA A 253 83.29 -27.11 26.07
N PHE A 254 84.21 -26.22 26.49
CA PHE A 254 84.07 -24.79 26.31
C PHE A 254 84.02 -24.39 24.83
N GLN A 255 84.94 -24.90 24.00
CA GLN A 255 84.97 -24.61 22.57
C GLN A 255 83.72 -25.15 21.86
N VAL A 256 83.28 -26.36 22.20
CA VAL A 256 82.04 -26.95 21.66
C VAL A 256 80.83 -26.11 22.04
N ASN A 257 80.74 -25.65 23.30
CA ASN A 257 79.65 -24.78 23.73
C ASN A 257 79.67 -23.44 22.99
N ARG A 258 80.85 -22.81 22.84
CA ARG A 258 80.99 -21.56 22.10
C ARG A 258 80.53 -21.69 20.64
N VAL A 259 80.91 -22.77 19.96
CA VAL A 259 80.47 -23.04 18.58
C VAL A 259 78.97 -23.29 18.52
N ARG A 260 78.42 -24.12 19.42
CA ARG A 260 76.97 -24.37 19.50
C ARG A 260 76.18 -23.08 19.75
N GLU A 261 76.64 -22.22 20.64
CA GLU A 261 76.00 -20.92 20.89
C GLU A 261 76.05 -20.02 19.66
N TYR A 262 77.18 -19.94 18.95
CA TYR A 262 77.28 -19.18 17.72
C TYR A 262 76.34 -19.73 16.63
N GLU A 263 76.34 -21.04 16.40
CA GLU A 263 75.48 -21.69 15.40
C GLU A 263 74.00 -21.56 15.74
N THR A 264 73.61 -21.78 17.00
CA THR A 264 72.21 -21.62 17.43
C THR A 264 71.76 -20.16 17.32
N ASN A 265 72.60 -19.18 17.65
CA ASN A 265 72.29 -17.78 17.48
C ASN A 265 72.24 -17.37 16.00
N ALA A 266 73.14 -17.89 15.16
CA ALA A 266 73.14 -17.67 13.72
C ALA A 266 71.86 -18.25 13.07
N LEU A 267 71.48 -19.48 13.41
CA LEU A 267 70.25 -20.12 12.95
C LEU A 267 69.01 -19.32 13.39
N ARG A 268 68.93 -18.92 14.66
CA ARG A 268 67.83 -18.09 15.17
C ARG A 268 67.73 -16.75 14.43
N MET A 269 68.86 -16.11 14.16
CA MET A 269 68.89 -14.84 13.43
C MET A 269 68.45 -15.05 11.97
N GLU A 270 68.91 -16.11 11.32
CA GLU A 270 68.51 -16.43 9.96
C GLU A 270 67.02 -16.75 9.86
N GLU A 271 66.49 -17.59 10.76
CA GLU A 271 65.06 -17.89 10.85
C GLU A 271 64.23 -16.62 11.10
N ALA A 272 64.64 -15.78 12.06
CA ALA A 272 63.98 -14.50 12.31
C ALA A 272 63.98 -13.59 11.08
N CYS A 273 65.09 -13.54 10.32
CA CYS A 273 65.17 -12.80 9.06
C CYS A 273 64.26 -13.41 7.98
N ARG A 274 64.17 -14.74 7.87
CA ARG A 274 63.27 -15.43 6.95
C ARG A 274 61.81 -15.12 7.26
N TYR A 275 61.40 -15.22 8.52
CA TYR A 275 60.03 -14.88 8.94
C TYR A 275 59.71 -13.40 8.72
N ARG A 276 60.64 -12.49 9.00
CA ARG A 276 60.44 -11.06 8.70
C ARG A 276 60.23 -10.81 7.21
N ARG A 277 61.04 -11.44 6.34
CA ARG A 277 60.88 -11.34 4.88
C ARG A 277 59.55 -11.93 4.41
N GLN A 278 59.14 -13.07 4.96
CA GLN A 278 57.85 -13.68 4.63
C GLN A 278 56.68 -12.77 5.04
N LEU A 279 56.71 -12.24 6.26
CA LEU A 279 55.69 -11.28 6.72
C LEU A 279 55.65 -10.01 5.86
N SER A 280 56.79 -9.52 5.38
CA SER A 280 56.83 -8.39 4.44
C SER A 280 56.17 -8.73 3.10
N ARG A 281 56.46 -9.92 2.54
CA ARG A 281 55.84 -10.39 1.29
C ARG A 281 54.33 -10.56 1.45
N ASP A 282 53.90 -11.24 2.50
CA ASP A 282 52.47 -11.46 2.75
C ASP A 282 51.71 -10.12 2.91
N ARG A 283 52.35 -9.10 3.51
CA ARG A 283 51.79 -7.74 3.60
C ARG A 283 51.70 -7.07 2.23
N GLU A 284 52.77 -7.12 1.44
CA GLU A 284 52.80 -6.56 0.08
C GLU A 284 51.74 -7.22 -0.81
N GLU A 285 51.63 -8.55 -0.77
CA GLU A 285 50.61 -9.32 -1.51
C GLU A 285 49.18 -8.92 -1.09
N LEU A 286 48.92 -8.79 0.22
CA LEU A 286 47.61 -8.32 0.71
C LEU A 286 47.31 -6.89 0.26
N GLU A 287 48.29 -6.00 0.30
CA GLU A 287 48.13 -4.63 -0.19
C GLU A 287 47.85 -4.58 -1.69
N GLU A 288 48.53 -5.39 -2.49
CA GLU A 288 48.29 -5.52 -3.93
C GLU A 288 46.90 -6.07 -4.23
N LEU A 289 46.47 -7.13 -3.53
CA LEU A 289 45.13 -7.68 -3.66
C LEU A 289 44.05 -6.66 -3.27
N HIS A 290 44.29 -5.86 -2.22
CA HIS A 290 43.38 -4.79 -1.83
C HIS A 290 43.32 -3.67 -2.86
N LYS A 291 44.48 -3.22 -3.38
CA LYS A 291 44.55 -2.21 -4.46
C LYS A 291 43.81 -2.69 -5.70
N ALA A 292 44.08 -3.91 -6.17
CA ALA A 292 43.41 -4.50 -7.32
C ALA A 292 41.90 -4.65 -7.10
N ARG A 293 41.45 -4.99 -5.87
CA ARG A 293 40.02 -5.04 -5.55
C ARG A 293 39.37 -3.67 -5.61
N LEU A 294 40.03 -2.63 -5.09
CA LEU A 294 39.53 -1.25 -5.15
C LEU A 294 39.46 -0.75 -6.60
N GLU A 295 40.47 -1.01 -7.42
CA GLU A 295 40.48 -0.65 -8.84
C GLU A 295 39.32 -1.31 -9.60
N ARG A 296 39.10 -2.62 -9.41
CA ARG A 296 37.95 -3.32 -10.02
C ARG A 296 36.60 -2.73 -9.58
N ILE A 297 36.49 -2.25 -8.35
CA ILE A 297 35.26 -1.61 -7.86
C ILE A 297 35.11 -0.24 -8.53
N ARG A 298 36.18 0.57 -8.59
CA ARG A 298 36.17 1.88 -9.26
C ARG A 298 35.81 1.76 -10.74
N GLU A 299 36.42 0.83 -11.48
CA GLU A 299 36.09 0.57 -12.88
C GLU A 299 34.61 0.20 -13.06
N ARG A 300 34.06 -0.62 -12.16
CA ARG A 300 32.64 -0.97 -12.18
C ARG A 300 31.76 0.25 -11.89
N GLU A 301 32.10 1.05 -10.89
CA GLU A 301 31.39 2.30 -10.55
C GLU A 301 31.43 3.28 -11.72
N GLU A 302 32.59 3.51 -12.32
CA GLU A 302 32.76 4.35 -13.51
C GLU A 302 31.90 3.85 -14.67
N SER A 303 31.95 2.55 -14.98
CA SER A 303 31.11 1.97 -16.05
C SER A 303 29.59 2.10 -15.78
N LEU A 304 29.18 2.10 -14.50
CA LEU A 304 27.78 2.29 -14.12
C LEU A 304 27.39 3.76 -14.23
N MET A 305 28.25 4.67 -13.77
CA MET A 305 28.08 6.11 -13.89
C MET A 305 27.96 6.55 -15.35
N GLU A 306 28.83 6.05 -16.24
CA GLU A 306 28.74 6.33 -17.68
C GLU A 306 27.41 5.86 -18.28
N ARG A 307 26.97 4.64 -17.93
CA ARG A 307 25.68 4.11 -18.38
C ARG A 307 24.49 4.94 -17.86
N LEU A 308 24.57 5.44 -16.63
CA LEU A 308 23.55 6.33 -16.07
C LEU A 308 23.53 7.67 -16.79
N LEU A 309 24.69 8.30 -16.99
CA LEU A 309 24.81 9.57 -17.71
C LEU A 309 24.26 9.49 -19.15
N VAL A 310 24.52 8.39 -19.86
CA VAL A 310 23.95 8.17 -21.20
C VAL A 310 22.43 8.06 -21.15
N LYS A 311 21.88 7.35 -20.16
CA LYS A 311 20.42 7.23 -19.99
C LYS A 311 19.78 8.56 -19.62
N GLU A 312 20.39 9.33 -18.72
CA GLU A 312 19.92 10.67 -18.35
C GLU A 312 19.86 11.59 -19.57
N LYS A 313 20.94 11.66 -20.36
CA LYS A 313 20.96 12.44 -21.61
C LYS A 313 19.90 11.99 -22.61
N ALA A 314 19.64 10.68 -22.73
CA ALA A 314 18.59 10.17 -23.62
C ALA A 314 17.19 10.55 -23.13
N ILE A 315 16.94 10.49 -21.81
CA ILE A 315 15.68 10.92 -21.20
C ILE A 315 15.50 12.42 -21.41
N GLU A 316 16.51 13.24 -21.15
CA GLU A 316 16.49 14.69 -21.37
C GLU A 316 16.21 15.04 -22.83
N ALA A 317 16.87 14.36 -23.77
CA ALA A 317 16.64 14.55 -25.20
C ALA A 317 15.18 14.21 -25.59
N SER A 318 14.66 13.05 -25.13
CA SER A 318 13.28 12.66 -25.41
C SER A 318 12.25 13.60 -24.77
N ALA A 319 12.50 14.07 -23.55
CA ALA A 319 11.66 15.05 -22.87
C ALA A 319 11.68 16.41 -23.59
N TYR A 320 12.85 16.83 -24.07
CA TYR A 320 12.99 18.03 -24.88
C TYR A 320 12.23 17.91 -26.20
N GLU A 321 12.35 16.80 -26.92
CA GLU A 321 11.57 16.55 -28.14
C GLU A 321 10.06 16.58 -27.89
N GLN A 322 9.58 15.95 -26.81
CA GLN A 322 8.17 16.00 -26.43
C GLN A 322 7.72 17.42 -26.13
N ARG A 323 8.52 18.18 -25.38
CA ARG A 323 8.23 19.60 -25.09
C ARG A 323 8.16 20.42 -26.36
N GLN A 324 9.06 20.21 -27.32
CA GLN A 324 9.05 20.93 -28.59
C GLN A 324 7.82 20.58 -29.44
N LYS A 325 7.41 19.30 -29.47
CA LYS A 325 6.17 18.87 -30.13
C LYS A 325 4.94 19.57 -29.52
N LEU A 326 4.84 19.58 -28.19
CA LEU A 326 3.74 20.27 -27.50
C LEU A 326 3.72 21.77 -27.79
N LEU A 327 4.88 22.43 -27.84
CA LEU A 327 4.96 23.84 -28.21
C LEU A 327 4.47 24.09 -29.64
N ALA A 328 4.86 23.24 -30.60
CA ALA A 328 4.39 23.32 -31.97
C ALA A 328 2.88 23.07 -32.07
N ASP A 329 2.33 22.13 -31.30
CA ASP A 329 0.89 21.89 -31.24
C ASP A 329 0.14 23.08 -30.64
N ILE A 330 0.67 23.70 -29.58
CA ILE A 330 0.10 24.93 -28.99
C ILE A 330 0.07 26.06 -30.02
N THR A 331 1.14 26.26 -30.79
CA THR A 331 1.14 27.28 -31.86
C THR A 331 0.13 26.94 -32.95
N ASN A 332 0.04 25.67 -33.36
CA ASN A 332 -0.95 25.22 -34.34
C ASN A 332 -2.39 25.43 -33.85
N PHE A 333 -2.67 25.20 -32.57
CA PHE A 333 -3.98 25.46 -31.97
C PHE A 333 -4.30 26.95 -31.90
N ARG A 334 -3.32 27.80 -31.58
CA ARG A 334 -3.49 29.26 -31.64
C ARG A 334 -3.82 29.73 -33.05
N ASP A 335 -3.06 29.31 -34.06
CA ASP A 335 -3.32 29.66 -35.46
C ASP A 335 -4.69 29.18 -35.93
N ARG A 336 -5.13 28.00 -35.49
CA ARG A 336 -6.48 27.48 -35.80
C ARG A 336 -7.57 28.30 -35.10
N ALA A 337 -7.36 28.67 -33.83
CA ALA A 337 -8.29 29.50 -33.08
C ALA A 337 -8.43 30.89 -33.74
N GLU A 338 -7.33 31.52 -34.13
CA GLU A 338 -7.35 32.81 -34.85
C GLU A 338 -8.09 32.70 -36.20
N LYS A 339 -7.87 31.62 -36.95
CA LYS A 339 -8.60 31.36 -38.21
C LYS A 339 -10.09 31.15 -37.99
N LEU A 340 -10.48 30.49 -36.91
CA LEU A 340 -11.90 30.28 -36.56
C LEU A 340 -12.54 31.61 -36.13
N GLN A 341 -11.88 32.37 -35.26
CA GLN A 341 -12.32 33.71 -34.86
C GLN A 341 -12.49 34.62 -36.08
N GLY A 342 -11.52 34.65 -37.00
CA GLY A 342 -11.63 35.43 -38.24
C GLY A 342 -12.78 34.97 -39.15
N ARG A 343 -13.14 33.68 -39.14
CA ARG A 343 -14.31 33.16 -39.88
C ARG A 343 -15.62 33.56 -39.19
N GLU A 344 -15.69 33.47 -37.87
CA GLU A 344 -16.84 33.87 -37.07
C GLU A 344 -17.10 35.37 -37.22
N GLU A 345 -16.08 36.22 -37.15
CA GLU A 345 -16.20 37.68 -37.40
C GLU A 345 -16.72 37.98 -38.81
N LEU A 346 -16.24 37.25 -39.83
CA LEU A 346 -16.74 37.40 -41.20
C LEU A 346 -18.18 36.91 -41.35
N GLN A 347 -18.59 35.88 -40.60
CA GLN A 347 -19.97 35.39 -40.59
C GLN A 347 -20.89 36.40 -39.91
N LEU A 348 -20.52 36.91 -38.74
CA LEU A 348 -21.27 37.97 -38.05
C LEU A 348 -21.46 39.19 -38.95
N ARG A 349 -20.41 39.65 -39.63
CA ARG A 349 -20.54 40.76 -40.61
C ARG A 349 -21.45 40.44 -41.80
N ARG A 350 -21.60 39.16 -42.18
CA ARG A 350 -22.55 38.76 -43.23
C ARG A 350 -23.96 38.74 -42.69
N GLU A 351 -24.16 38.22 -41.48
CA GLU A 351 -25.45 38.21 -40.78
C GLU A 351 -25.96 39.64 -40.56
N GLU A 352 -25.11 40.55 -40.06
CA GLU A 352 -25.45 41.98 -39.91
C GLU A 352 -25.93 42.61 -41.22
N LYS A 353 -25.25 42.33 -42.34
CA LYS A 353 -25.67 42.81 -43.66
C LYS A 353 -26.99 42.21 -44.11
N LEU A 354 -27.22 40.92 -43.82
CA LEU A 354 -28.50 40.27 -44.12
C LEU A 354 -29.62 40.89 -43.29
N ASP A 355 -29.40 41.14 -42.00
CA ASP A 355 -30.36 41.81 -41.12
C ASP A 355 -30.69 43.24 -41.60
N GLU A 356 -29.68 43.99 -42.05
CA GLU A 356 -29.88 45.31 -42.66
C GLU A 356 -30.73 45.21 -43.94
N HIS A 357 -30.43 44.24 -44.80
CA HIS A 357 -31.22 43.98 -46.01
C HIS A 357 -32.64 43.53 -45.69
N GLU A 358 -32.85 42.68 -44.68
CA GLU A 358 -34.17 42.27 -44.22
C GLU A 358 -34.98 43.45 -43.69
N LYS A 359 -34.37 44.33 -42.89
CA LYS A 359 -35.02 45.56 -42.43
C LYS A 359 -35.43 46.44 -43.60
N TYR A 360 -34.54 46.63 -44.57
CA TYR A 360 -34.83 47.40 -45.78
C TYR A 360 -35.99 46.79 -46.59
N LEU A 361 -36.00 45.46 -46.76
CA LEU A 361 -37.09 44.75 -47.45
C LEU A 361 -38.42 44.89 -46.69
N LYS A 362 -38.42 44.76 -45.36
CA LYS A 362 -39.63 44.95 -44.53
C LYS A 362 -40.21 46.36 -44.70
N MET A 363 -39.38 47.41 -44.60
CA MET A 363 -39.83 48.79 -44.84
C MET A 363 -40.44 48.95 -46.24
N ARG A 364 -39.80 48.36 -47.26
CA ARG A 364 -40.30 48.43 -48.64
C ARG A 364 -41.61 47.64 -48.83
N GLU A 365 -41.76 46.50 -48.17
CA GLU A 365 -43.00 45.72 -48.16
C GLU A 365 -44.13 46.49 -47.50
N GLU A 366 -43.86 47.16 -46.37
CA GLU A 366 -44.80 48.06 -45.70
C GLU A 366 -45.23 49.23 -46.61
N ASP A 367 -44.28 49.90 -47.28
CA ASP A 367 -44.58 50.95 -48.25
C ASP A 367 -45.46 50.45 -49.41
N ILE A 368 -45.16 49.27 -49.95
CA ILE A 368 -45.97 48.65 -51.02
C ILE A 368 -47.37 48.30 -50.50
N ASN A 369 -47.49 47.80 -49.26
CA ASN A 369 -48.78 47.49 -48.65
C ASN A 369 -49.61 48.76 -48.43
N HIS A 370 -49.01 49.84 -47.92
CA HIS A 370 -49.68 51.15 -47.82
C HIS A 370 -50.11 51.69 -49.20
N LEU A 371 -49.27 51.56 -50.22
CA LEU A 371 -49.65 51.93 -51.59
C LEU A 371 -50.79 51.05 -52.12
N ARG A 372 -50.79 49.75 -51.83
CA ARG A 372 -51.90 48.86 -52.20
C ARG A 372 -53.18 49.26 -51.49
N GLU A 373 -53.15 49.49 -50.18
CA GLU A 373 -54.30 49.91 -49.38
C GLU A 373 -54.88 51.24 -49.89
N THR A 374 -54.02 52.23 -50.16
CA THR A 374 -54.47 53.54 -50.70
C THR A 374 -55.08 53.40 -52.10
N LEU A 375 -54.52 52.54 -52.95
CA LEU A 375 -55.11 52.25 -54.27
C LEU A 375 -56.45 51.52 -54.15
N TYR A 376 -56.57 50.51 -53.28
CA TYR A 376 -57.83 49.82 -53.02
C TYR A 376 -58.89 50.78 -52.47
N ALA A 377 -58.56 51.59 -51.47
CA ALA A 377 -59.45 52.61 -50.91
C ALA A 377 -59.93 53.59 -51.99
N ARG A 378 -59.03 54.06 -52.87
CA ARG A 378 -59.40 54.95 -53.99
C ARG A 378 -60.32 54.26 -55.01
N VAL A 379 -60.08 52.99 -55.31
CA VAL A 379 -60.95 52.21 -56.19
C VAL A 379 -62.33 52.06 -55.55
N ASP A 380 -62.40 51.70 -54.26
CA ASP A 380 -63.64 51.55 -53.51
C ASP A 380 -64.41 52.87 -53.41
N GLU A 381 -63.75 53.98 -53.11
CA GLU A 381 -64.34 55.32 -53.13
C GLU A 381 -64.91 55.65 -54.51
N SER A 382 -64.15 55.41 -55.59
CA SER A 382 -64.63 55.65 -56.95
C SER A 382 -65.81 54.76 -57.33
N ALA A 383 -65.85 53.52 -56.85
CA ALA A 383 -66.96 52.60 -57.05
C ALA A 383 -68.19 53.06 -56.27
N GLN A 384 -68.02 53.48 -55.01
CA GLN A 384 -69.09 54.03 -54.17
C GLN A 384 -69.68 55.31 -54.77
N MET A 385 -68.85 56.20 -55.30
CA MET A 385 -69.31 57.42 -55.97
C MET A 385 -70.16 57.07 -57.21
N ARG A 386 -69.70 56.13 -58.05
CA ARG A 386 -70.50 55.67 -59.20
C ARG A 386 -71.81 55.00 -58.77
N LEU A 387 -71.81 54.22 -57.70
CA LEU A 387 -73.04 53.61 -57.18
C LEU A 387 -74.04 54.69 -56.71
N LYS A 388 -73.57 55.69 -55.95
CA LYS A 388 -74.42 56.83 -55.52
C LYS A 388 -74.95 57.62 -56.71
N GLU A 389 -74.12 57.92 -57.71
CA GLU A 389 -74.55 58.58 -58.95
C GLU A 389 -75.63 57.78 -59.67
N LEU A 390 -75.48 56.46 -59.77
CA LEU A 390 -76.51 55.59 -60.35
C LEU A 390 -77.79 55.61 -59.52
N GLU A 391 -77.70 55.50 -58.19
CA GLU A 391 -78.85 55.58 -57.28
C GLU A 391 -79.61 56.90 -57.43
N ASP A 392 -78.90 58.04 -57.49
CA ASP A 392 -79.51 59.35 -57.67
C ASP A 392 -80.15 59.48 -59.06
N GLN A 393 -79.51 58.96 -60.12
CA GLN A 393 -80.13 58.89 -61.46
C GLN A 393 -81.41 58.04 -61.45
N TYR A 394 -81.42 56.92 -60.73
CA TYR A 394 -82.62 56.10 -60.56
C TYR A 394 -83.70 56.84 -59.77
N ARG A 395 -83.34 57.58 -58.71
CA ARG A 395 -84.27 58.42 -57.94
C ARG A 395 -84.88 59.51 -58.80
N SER A 396 -84.08 60.29 -59.52
CA SER A 396 -84.59 61.36 -60.40
C SER A 396 -85.48 60.80 -61.51
N LYS A 397 -85.16 59.64 -62.10
CA LYS A 397 -86.05 58.97 -63.06
C LYS A 397 -87.36 58.53 -62.42
N ASN A 398 -87.33 58.01 -61.20
CA ASN A 398 -88.54 57.62 -60.47
C ASN A 398 -89.41 58.82 -60.10
N GLU A 399 -88.80 59.93 -59.65
CA GLU A 399 -89.49 61.19 -59.40
C GLU A 399 -90.15 61.72 -60.68
N LEU A 400 -89.44 61.70 -61.81
CA LEU A 400 -90.01 62.08 -63.09
C LEU A 400 -91.21 61.19 -63.46
N LEU A 401 -91.07 59.87 -63.35
CA LEU A 401 -92.17 58.93 -63.59
C LEU A 401 -93.36 59.16 -62.63
N GLN A 402 -93.11 59.57 -61.39
CA GLN A 402 -94.18 59.95 -60.45
C GLN A 402 -94.87 61.25 -60.89
N THR A 403 -94.11 62.26 -61.32
CA THR A 403 -94.71 63.50 -61.85
C THR A 403 -95.50 63.26 -63.13
N ASP A 404 -95.01 62.39 -64.03
CA ASP A 404 -95.73 61.99 -65.24
C ASP A 404 -97.00 61.20 -64.90
N ARG A 405 -96.94 60.29 -63.93
CA ARG A 405 -98.13 59.58 -63.42
C ARG A 405 -99.16 60.57 -62.86
N GLY A 406 -98.74 61.50 -62.00
CA GLY A 406 -99.63 62.52 -61.45
C GLY A 406 -100.22 63.44 -62.52
N HIS A 407 -99.44 63.82 -63.53
CA HIS A 407 -99.92 64.61 -64.66
C HIS A 407 -100.91 63.82 -65.53
N MET A 408 -100.69 62.52 -65.75
CA MET A 408 -101.66 61.67 -66.42
C MET A 408 -102.95 61.56 -65.61
N GLU A 409 -102.87 61.34 -64.29
CA GLU A 409 -104.03 61.32 -63.39
C GLU A 409 -104.81 62.64 -63.42
N ALA A 410 -104.12 63.79 -63.43
CA ALA A 410 -104.75 65.10 -63.58
C ALA A 410 -105.50 65.23 -64.91
N LYS A 411 -104.87 64.82 -66.03
CA LYS A 411 -105.54 64.75 -67.34
C LYS A 411 -106.75 63.81 -67.32
N TRP A 412 -106.65 62.66 -66.66
CA TRP A 412 -107.78 61.73 -66.50
C TRP A 412 -108.92 62.38 -65.72
N ALA A 413 -108.62 63.15 -64.68
CA ALA A 413 -109.61 63.90 -63.90
C ALA A 413 -110.28 65.00 -64.74
N GLU A 414 -109.52 65.78 -65.50
CA GLU A 414 -110.05 66.81 -66.43
C GLU A 414 -110.99 66.18 -67.48
N PHE A 415 -110.60 65.08 -68.11
CA PHE A 415 -111.47 64.34 -69.04
C PHE A 415 -112.74 63.80 -68.36
N ALA A 416 -112.66 63.38 -67.09
CA ALA A 416 -113.82 62.93 -66.33
C ALA A 416 -114.79 64.09 -66.03
N GLU A 417 -114.26 65.27 -65.68
CA GLU A 417 -115.05 66.49 -65.50
C GLU A 417 -115.69 66.97 -66.80
N GLU A 418 -114.97 66.90 -67.92
CA GLU A 418 -115.53 67.21 -69.25
C GLU A 418 -116.63 66.24 -69.64
N LYS A 419 -116.47 64.93 -69.39
CA LYS A 419 -117.55 63.95 -69.57
C LYS A 419 -118.77 64.27 -68.70
N ALA A 420 -118.58 64.71 -67.47
CA ALA A 420 -119.67 65.11 -66.59
C ALA A 420 -120.40 66.37 -67.09
N ARG A 421 -119.66 67.36 -67.62
CA ARG A 421 -120.22 68.55 -68.29
C ARG A 421 -121.04 68.17 -69.52
N MET A 422 -120.49 67.35 -70.40
CA MET A 422 -121.19 66.84 -71.59
C MET A 422 -122.46 66.04 -71.24
N ALA A 423 -122.45 65.27 -70.15
CA ALA A 423 -123.63 64.55 -69.67
C ALA A 423 -124.73 65.50 -69.17
N ASN A 424 -124.37 66.63 -68.56
CA ASN A 424 -125.33 67.64 -68.12
C ASN A 424 -125.93 68.41 -69.31
N GLU A 425 -125.14 68.74 -70.33
CA GLU A 425 -125.63 69.33 -71.57
C GLU A 425 -126.60 68.41 -72.32
N LEU A 426 -126.31 67.10 -72.36
CA LEU A 426 -127.23 66.09 -72.90
C LEU A 426 -128.56 65.98 -72.13
N ARG A 427 -128.56 66.26 -70.82
CA ARG A 427 -129.81 66.33 -70.04
C ARG A 427 -130.61 67.59 -70.39
N ALA A 428 -129.97 68.73 -70.56
CA ALA A 428 -130.62 69.98 -70.99
C ALA A 428 -131.25 69.84 -72.40
N ALA A 429 -130.51 69.25 -73.35
CA ALA A 429 -131.00 69.02 -74.70
C ALA A 429 -132.21 68.07 -74.78
N LYS A 430 -132.37 67.15 -73.80
CA LYS A 430 -133.57 66.31 -73.71
C LYS A 430 -134.80 67.10 -73.29
N ILE A 431 -134.65 68.03 -72.35
CA ILE A 431 -135.74 68.92 -71.89
C ILE A 431 -136.20 69.84 -73.04
N ASP A 432 -135.26 70.38 -73.82
CA ASP A 432 -135.58 71.19 -75.00
C ASP A 432 -136.31 70.40 -76.08
N LYS A 433 -135.96 69.12 -76.27
CA LYS A 433 -136.63 68.23 -77.23
C LYS A 433 -138.09 67.97 -76.84
N GLU A 434 -138.37 67.78 -75.55
CA GLU A 434 -139.73 67.57 -75.05
C GLU A 434 -140.60 68.84 -75.24
N LEU A 435 -140.02 70.02 -75.06
CA LEU A 435 -140.68 71.30 -75.36
C LEU A 435 -141.03 71.45 -76.85
N VAL A 436 -140.13 71.07 -77.76
CA VAL A 436 -140.37 71.14 -79.22
C VAL A 436 -141.50 70.21 -79.66
N ILE A 437 -141.60 69.02 -79.06
CA ILE A 437 -142.70 68.07 -79.35
C ILE A 437 -144.05 68.66 -78.92
N SER A 438 -144.11 69.27 -77.73
CA SER A 438 -145.34 69.90 -77.23
C SER A 438 -145.83 71.09 -78.07
N LEU A 439 -144.92 71.79 -78.74
CA LEU A 439 -145.25 72.91 -79.65
C LEU A 439 -145.70 72.40 -81.03
N HIS A 440 -145.14 71.30 -81.53
CA HIS A 440 -145.57 70.68 -82.79
C HIS A 440 -147.00 70.12 -82.71
N GLU A 441 -147.39 69.50 -81.59
CA GLU A 441 -148.75 69.03 -81.36
C GLU A 441 -149.79 70.16 -81.26
N ARG A 442 -149.34 71.39 -80.94
CA ARG A 442 -150.19 72.58 -80.89
C ARG A 442 -150.41 73.18 -82.28
N LEU A 443 -149.37 73.23 -83.12
CA LEU A 443 -149.45 73.67 -84.51
C LEU A 443 -150.22 72.70 -85.42
N ALA A 444 -150.17 71.39 -85.16
CA ALA A 444 -150.93 70.39 -85.92
C ALA A 444 -152.45 70.58 -85.78
N ARG A 445 -152.94 70.87 -84.57
CA ARG A 445 -154.37 71.12 -84.30
C ARG A 445 -154.90 72.37 -85.01
N GLU A 446 -154.10 73.45 -85.07
CA GLU A 446 -154.47 74.67 -85.81
C GLU A 446 -154.43 74.48 -87.34
N GLY A 447 -153.68 73.49 -87.84
CA GLY A 447 -153.63 73.12 -89.27
C GLY A 447 -154.89 72.40 -89.75
N GLU A 448 -155.44 71.50 -88.93
CA GLU A 448 -156.64 70.70 -89.24
C GLU A 448 -157.92 71.57 -89.30
N GLU A 449 -158.04 72.57 -88.42
CA GLU A 449 -159.17 73.53 -88.43
C GLU A 449 -159.21 74.40 -89.69
N ARG A 450 -158.04 74.72 -90.27
CA ARG A 450 -157.94 75.50 -91.52
C ARG A 450 -158.29 74.70 -92.77
N GLN A 451 -158.00 73.39 -92.79
CA GLN A 451 -158.35 72.53 -93.92
C GLN A 451 -159.86 72.24 -93.99
N PHE A 452 -160.51 72.05 -92.85
CA PHE A 452 -161.97 71.87 -92.75
C PHE A 452 -162.78 73.08 -93.28
N LEU A 453 -162.23 74.30 -93.14
CA LEU A 453 -162.86 75.53 -93.64
C LEU A 453 -162.67 75.74 -95.14
N LEU A 454 -161.58 75.24 -95.74
CA LEU A 454 -161.32 75.36 -97.18
C LEU A 454 -162.17 74.38 -98.01
N GLU A 455 -162.38 73.15 -97.52
CA GLU A 455 -163.17 72.12 -98.21
C GLU A 455 -164.68 72.45 -98.26
N LYS A 456 -165.16 73.25 -97.29
CA LYS A 456 -166.55 73.75 -97.24
C LYS A 456 -166.82 74.86 -98.26
N ILE A 457 -165.78 75.58 -98.69
CA ILE A 457 -165.87 76.66 -99.68
C ILE A 457 -165.80 76.11 -101.11
N GLU A 458 -165.01 75.06 -101.38
CA GLU A 458 -165.00 74.36 -102.68
C GLU A 458 -166.31 73.62 -103.00
N ASN A 459 -166.95 73.03 -101.98
CA ASN A 459 -168.21 72.29 -102.15
C ASN A 459 -169.45 73.18 -102.44
N MET A 460 -169.39 74.50 -102.20
CA MET A 460 -170.46 75.44 -102.59
C MET A 460 -170.33 75.98 -104.03
N TYR A 461 -169.12 75.98 -104.62
CA TYR A 461 -168.88 76.63 -105.91
C TYR A 461 -169.25 75.77 -107.14
N ILE A 462 -169.43 74.45 -106.99
CA ILE A 462 -169.61 73.52 -108.12
C ILE A 462 -171.10 73.18 -108.43
N ARG A 463 -172.06 73.50 -107.55
CA ARG A 463 -173.47 73.05 -107.66
C ARG A 463 -174.44 73.89 -108.51
N SER A 464 -174.05 75.01 -109.16
CA SER A 464 -175.02 75.98 -109.73
C SER A 464 -175.03 76.26 -111.25
N VAL A 465 -174.24 75.61 -112.14
CA VAL A 465 -174.25 75.95 -113.59
C VAL A 465 -174.03 74.75 -114.54
N ARG A 466 -175.08 74.28 -115.25
CA ARG A 466 -175.02 73.33 -116.41
C ARG A 466 -176.23 73.57 -117.37
N SER A 467 -175.98 73.82 -118.69
CA SER A 467 -176.92 73.98 -119.86
C SER A 467 -177.42 75.42 -120.18
N LYS A 468 -177.04 76.20 -121.23
CA LYS A 468 -176.58 75.97 -122.61
C LYS A 468 -175.11 76.37 -122.83
N VAL A 469 -174.19 75.45 -123.09
CA VAL A 469 -173.97 74.22 -122.32
C VAL A 469 -172.51 74.30 -121.83
N GLY A 470 -172.14 75.08 -120.82
CA GLY A 470 -172.83 76.16 -120.09
C GLY A 470 -171.79 77.14 -119.53
N SER A 471 -171.75 78.36 -120.08
CA SER A 471 -171.25 79.67 -119.57
C SER A 471 -170.03 79.82 -118.64
N GLY A 472 -169.16 80.80 -118.98
CA GLY A 472 -168.41 81.68 -118.04
C GLY A 472 -166.87 81.66 -118.23
N ILE A 473 -166.12 82.64 -118.77
CA ILE A 473 -165.96 84.10 -118.55
C ILE A 473 -165.20 84.46 -117.24
N TRP A 474 -163.97 85.01 -117.43
CA TRP A 474 -163.19 85.95 -116.59
C TRP A 474 -162.31 85.39 -115.44
N ASN A 475 -161.17 85.95 -115.02
CA ASN A 475 -160.21 86.99 -115.44
C ASN A 475 -159.13 87.10 -114.33
N ARG A 476 -158.01 87.78 -114.61
CA ARG A 476 -157.11 88.51 -113.65
C ARG A 476 -156.23 87.70 -112.69
N LYS A 477 -154.89 87.82 -112.75
CA LYS A 477 -153.97 88.98 -112.53
C LYS A 477 -153.54 89.13 -111.06
N ARG A 478 -152.20 89.19 -110.90
CA ARG A 478 -151.42 89.90 -109.85
C ARG A 478 -151.49 89.27 -108.45
N CYS A 479 -150.44 89.14 -107.65
CA CYS A 479 -149.19 89.91 -107.44
C CYS A 479 -148.13 88.95 -106.85
N ARG A 480 -146.88 88.95 -107.33
CA ARG A 480 -145.71 89.70 -106.79
C ARG A 480 -145.28 89.35 -105.35
N ARG A 481 -144.08 88.75 -105.26
CA ARG A 481 -142.95 88.97 -104.30
C ARG A 481 -143.23 88.72 -102.79
N PRO A 482 -142.22 88.62 -101.91
CA PRO A 482 -140.75 88.75 -102.08
C PRO A 482 -139.96 87.50 -101.57
N SER A 483 -138.81 87.15 -102.16
CA SER A 483 -137.43 87.48 -101.73
C SER A 483 -136.85 86.57 -100.63
N ARG A 484 -135.55 86.25 -100.82
CA ARG A 484 -134.46 86.34 -99.82
C ARG A 484 -134.67 85.57 -98.50
N ASN A 485 -133.76 84.73 -98.03
CA ASN A 485 -132.31 84.91 -97.89
C ASN A 485 -131.75 83.57 -97.33
N LEU A 486 -130.64 83.03 -97.82
CA LEU A 486 -129.23 83.41 -97.58
C LEU A 486 -128.65 82.81 -96.29
N ARG A 487 -127.57 82.01 -96.45
CA ARG A 487 -126.40 81.86 -95.54
C ARG A 487 -126.70 81.28 -94.13
N ARG A 488 -125.82 80.60 -93.40
CA ARG A 488 -124.38 80.28 -93.45
C ARG A 488 -124.14 79.27 -92.29
N ARG A 489 -123.11 78.42 -92.47
CA ARG A 489 -122.39 77.60 -91.48
C ARG A 489 -123.13 76.40 -90.90
#